data_AF-A0A2W6S8A7-F1
#
_entry.id   AF-A0A2W6S8A7-F1
#
_cell.length_a   1.000
_cell.length_b   1.000
_cell.length_c   1.000
_cell.angle_alpha   90.00
_cell.angle_beta   90.00
_cell.angle_gamma   90.00
#
_symmetry.space_group_name_H-M   'P 1'
#
loop_
_entity.id
_entity.type
_entity.pdbx_description
1 polymer ?
#
loop_
_entity_poly.entity_id
_entity_poly.type
_entity_poly.pdbx_seq_one_letter_code
_entity_poly.pdbx_strand_id
1 'polypeptide(L)'
;DSLAAGPFGCWDADFKGKNGLNQYDNFLKTVKNALAETDIDKDGKKDQVIPSGILWMQGEGDASYDEAIANRYYDHLKTLMNQMRAAMLTDDLPVVIGKISDSGKDKSGKVWKMGELVQYAQEKFVRDDRNTAIVRSTKNYGYGDDPWHYNSAGYIDMGQKFAEEVFRLIINSEKRP
;
A
#
# COMPACT_ATOMS: atom_id res chain seq x y z
N ASP A 1 -0.73 4.13 -11.66
CA ASP A 1 -0.41 4.25 -13.12
C ASP A 1 0.57 5.41 -13.33
N SER A 2 1.47 5.39 -14.32
CA SER A 2 2.33 6.53 -14.66
C SER A 2 1.55 7.75 -15.15
N LEU A 3 0.40 7.54 -15.77
CA LEU A 3 -0.53 8.60 -16.17
C LEU A 3 -1.21 9.27 -14.96
N ALA A 4 -1.24 8.57 -13.81
CA ALA A 4 -1.77 9.09 -12.55
C ALA A 4 -0.68 9.64 -11.61
N ALA A 5 0.57 9.76 -12.07
CA ALA A 5 1.68 10.17 -11.22
C ALA A 5 1.54 11.60 -10.67
N GLY A 6 0.94 12.49 -11.46
CA GLY A 6 0.81 13.91 -11.14
C GLY A 6 2.15 14.53 -10.67
N PRO A 7 2.12 15.44 -9.67
CA PRO A 7 3.33 15.91 -8.99
C PRO A 7 3.83 14.97 -7.88
N PHE A 8 3.12 13.87 -7.58
CA PHE A 8 3.31 13.05 -6.38
C PHE A 8 4.23 11.83 -6.60
N GLY A 9 4.52 11.52 -7.86
CA GLY A 9 5.43 10.43 -8.26
C GLY A 9 4.68 9.17 -8.72
N CYS A 10 5.43 8.16 -9.15
CA CYS A 10 4.89 6.92 -9.68
C CYS A 10 5.56 5.70 -9.06
N TRP A 11 4.78 4.64 -8.86
CA TRP A 11 5.26 3.34 -8.38
C TRP A 11 5.56 2.34 -9.49
N ASP A 12 5.31 2.70 -10.75
CA ASP A 12 5.71 1.90 -11.90
C ASP A 12 7.24 1.91 -12.01
N ALA A 13 7.86 0.74 -11.94
CA ALA A 13 9.32 0.56 -11.97
C ALA A 13 9.96 1.09 -13.26
N ASP A 14 9.22 1.07 -14.38
CA ASP A 14 9.73 1.51 -15.68
C ASP A 14 9.54 3.03 -15.89
N PHE A 15 8.76 3.70 -15.03
CA PHE A 15 8.56 5.14 -15.12
C PHE A 15 9.84 5.91 -14.78
N LYS A 16 10.25 6.83 -15.66
CA LYS A 16 11.38 7.73 -15.43
C LYS A 16 10.88 9.12 -15.05
N GLY A 17 10.99 9.46 -13.76
CA GLY A 17 10.70 10.80 -13.27
C GLY A 17 11.70 11.85 -13.76
N LYS A 18 11.54 13.11 -13.34
CA LYS A 18 12.36 14.26 -13.82
C LYS A 18 13.88 14.05 -13.65
N ASN A 19 14.30 13.33 -12.61
CA ASN A 19 15.71 13.03 -12.34
C ASN A 19 16.07 11.57 -12.69
N GLY A 20 15.23 10.89 -13.48
CA GLY A 20 15.35 9.45 -13.77
C GLY A 20 14.89 8.52 -12.65
N LEU A 21 14.48 9.06 -11.49
CA LEU A 21 14.02 8.32 -10.31
C LEU A 21 12.50 8.32 -10.18
N ASN A 22 11.96 7.24 -9.63
CA ASN A 22 10.54 7.09 -9.25
C ASN A 22 10.38 6.59 -7.79
N GLN A 23 9.15 6.33 -7.34
CA GLN A 23 8.90 5.88 -5.97
C GLN A 23 9.37 4.45 -5.72
N TYR A 24 9.36 3.60 -6.74
CA TYR A 24 9.89 2.25 -6.65
C TYR A 24 11.42 2.24 -6.46
N ASP A 25 12.15 3.14 -7.14
CA ASP A 25 13.60 3.32 -6.93
C ASP A 25 13.91 3.75 -5.48
N ASN A 26 13.12 4.67 -4.93
CA ASN A 26 13.24 5.10 -3.54
C ASN A 26 12.94 3.97 -2.55
N PHE A 27 11.94 3.13 -2.86
CA PHE A 27 11.65 1.92 -2.10
C PHE A 27 12.84 0.94 -2.11
N LEU A 28 13.39 0.62 -3.29
CA LEU A 28 14.54 -0.29 -3.41
C LEU A 28 15.76 0.23 -2.63
N LYS A 29 16.04 1.54 -2.71
CA LYS A 29 17.12 2.16 -1.94
C LYS A 29 16.87 2.05 -0.43
N THR A 30 15.64 2.26 0.02
CA THR A 30 15.26 2.14 1.44
C THR A 30 15.45 0.71 1.94
N VAL A 31 14.94 -0.29 1.19
CA VAL A 31 15.10 -1.71 1.54
C VAL A 31 16.57 -2.10 1.59
N LYS A 32 17.36 -1.72 0.58
CA LYS A 32 18.81 -1.99 0.55
C LYS A 32 19.52 -1.43 1.78
N ASN A 33 19.21 -0.18 2.16
CA ASN A 33 19.83 0.46 3.31
C ASN A 33 19.41 -0.22 4.63
N ALA A 34 18.13 -0.55 4.78
CA ALA A 34 17.62 -1.22 5.97
C ALA A 34 18.24 -2.61 6.17
N LEU A 35 18.39 -3.39 5.09
CA LEU A 35 19.00 -4.72 5.14
C LEU A 35 20.54 -4.69 5.30
N ALA A 36 21.17 -3.53 5.07
CA ALA A 36 22.61 -3.36 5.25
C ALA A 36 22.99 -2.90 6.67
N GLU A 37 22.03 -2.41 7.47
CA GLU A 37 22.25 -2.11 8.88
C GLU A 37 22.40 -3.40 9.67
N THR A 38 23.45 -3.49 10.49
CA THR A 38 23.78 -4.68 11.27
C THR A 38 23.88 -4.41 12.76
N ASP A 39 23.69 -3.17 13.20
CA ASP A 39 23.70 -2.77 14.62
C ASP A 39 22.68 -1.63 14.82
N ILE A 40 21.40 -1.99 14.84
CA ILE A 40 20.27 -1.07 14.75
C ILE A 40 20.16 -0.23 16.03
N ASP A 41 20.41 -0.85 17.19
CA ASP A 41 20.35 -0.20 18.50
C ASP A 41 21.70 0.30 19.02
N LYS A 42 22.79 0.05 18.27
CA LYS A 42 24.16 0.50 18.56
C LYS A 42 24.76 -0.13 19.82
N ASP A 43 24.36 -1.36 20.14
CA ASP A 43 24.90 -2.11 21.27
C ASP A 43 26.18 -2.90 20.92
N GLY A 44 26.61 -2.84 19.66
CA GLY A 44 27.80 -3.53 19.14
C GLY A 44 27.58 -5.01 18.86
N LYS A 45 26.35 -5.53 19.00
CA LYS A 45 25.97 -6.86 18.56
C LYS A 45 25.38 -6.80 17.16
N LYS A 46 25.44 -7.95 16.48
CA LYS A 46 24.91 -8.06 15.14
C LYS A 46 23.41 -8.32 15.17
N ASP A 47 22.66 -7.40 14.58
CA ASP A 47 21.23 -7.51 14.34
C ASP A 47 20.90 -8.12 12.97
N GLN A 48 19.66 -8.61 12.86
CA GLN A 48 19.07 -9.01 11.60
C GLN A 48 17.71 -8.35 11.42
N VAL A 49 17.55 -7.64 10.30
CA VAL A 49 16.24 -7.15 9.86
C VAL A 49 15.51 -8.28 9.13
N ILE A 50 14.32 -8.63 9.61
CA ILE A 50 13.45 -9.64 9.00
C ILE A 50 12.20 -8.94 8.44
N PRO A 51 12.07 -8.83 7.10
CA PRO A 51 10.82 -8.38 6.50
C PRO A 51 9.66 -9.27 6.94
N SER A 52 8.65 -8.67 7.56
CA SER A 52 7.52 -9.42 8.17
C SER A 52 6.17 -9.16 7.50
N GLY A 53 6.06 -8.11 6.70
CA GLY A 53 4.83 -7.79 5.98
C GLY A 53 4.91 -6.47 5.22
N ILE A 54 3.97 -6.28 4.29
CA ILE A 54 3.76 -5.04 3.54
C ILE A 54 2.42 -4.45 3.98
N LEU A 55 2.44 -3.20 4.44
CA LEU A 55 1.23 -2.44 4.72
C LEU A 55 1.07 -1.40 3.60
N TRP A 56 -0.01 -1.49 2.84
CA TRP A 56 -0.21 -0.67 1.65
C TRP A 56 -1.51 0.13 1.73
N MET A 57 -1.42 1.46 1.67
CA MET A 57 -2.55 2.38 1.63
C MET A 57 -2.32 3.39 0.51
N GLN A 58 -2.99 3.16 -0.62
CA GLN A 58 -2.99 4.03 -1.79
C GLN A 58 -4.17 3.63 -2.68
N GLY A 59 -4.61 4.56 -3.53
CA GLY A 59 -5.54 4.30 -4.63
C GLY A 59 -6.31 5.55 -5.05
N GLU A 60 -6.35 6.55 -4.17
CA GLU A 60 -7.02 7.83 -4.35
C GLU A 60 -6.53 8.56 -5.61
N GLY A 61 -5.22 8.52 -5.87
CA GLY A 61 -4.62 9.07 -7.08
C GLY A 61 -5.22 8.44 -8.35
N ASP A 62 -5.16 7.12 -8.48
CA ASP A 62 -5.73 6.40 -9.63
C ASP A 62 -7.28 6.55 -9.71
N ALA A 63 -7.95 6.78 -8.58
CA ALA A 63 -9.41 7.01 -8.53
C ALA A 63 -9.84 8.43 -8.96
N SER A 64 -8.89 9.36 -9.10
CA SER A 64 -9.16 10.78 -9.36
C SER A 64 -9.23 11.15 -10.85
N TYR A 65 -8.67 10.32 -11.73
CA TYR A 65 -8.48 10.67 -13.15
C TYR A 65 -9.64 10.20 -14.03
N ASP A 66 -9.51 9.02 -14.63
CA ASP A 66 -10.50 8.45 -15.54
C ASP A 66 -10.68 6.95 -15.30
N GLU A 67 -11.74 6.42 -15.90
CA GLU A 67 -12.11 5.02 -15.79
C GLU A 67 -11.02 4.08 -16.35
N ALA A 68 -10.29 4.49 -17.38
CA ALA A 68 -9.25 3.67 -17.99
C ALA A 68 -8.06 3.48 -17.02
N ILE A 69 -7.65 4.53 -16.32
CA ILE A 69 -6.64 4.47 -15.25
C ILE A 69 -7.12 3.58 -14.10
N ALA A 70 -8.34 3.81 -13.61
CA ALA A 70 -8.89 3.03 -12.49
C ALA A 70 -9.00 1.53 -12.82
N ASN A 71 -9.39 1.18 -14.05
CA ASN A 71 -9.48 -0.21 -14.51
C ASN A 71 -8.11 -0.92 -14.60
N ARG A 72 -7.00 -0.18 -14.75
CA ARG A 72 -5.64 -0.76 -14.73
C ARG A 72 -5.08 -0.96 -13.31
N TYR A 73 -5.79 -0.50 -12.28
CA TYR A 73 -5.29 -0.53 -10.89
C TYR A 73 -4.95 -1.94 -10.41
N TYR A 74 -5.77 -2.94 -10.72
CA TYR A 74 -5.54 -4.32 -10.27
C TYR A 74 -4.20 -4.88 -10.79
N ASP A 75 -3.93 -4.75 -12.08
CA ASP A 75 -2.71 -5.29 -12.70
C ASP A 75 -1.46 -4.57 -12.20
N HIS A 76 -1.56 -3.25 -12.01
CA HIS A 76 -0.47 -2.46 -11.43
C HIS A 76 -0.22 -2.83 -9.96
N LEU A 77 -1.26 -2.95 -9.12
CA LEU A 77 -1.13 -3.34 -7.73
C LEU A 77 -0.51 -4.73 -7.61
N LYS A 78 -0.99 -5.70 -8.40
CA LYS A 78 -0.45 -7.06 -8.42
C LYS A 78 1.02 -7.08 -8.81
N THR A 79 1.39 -6.34 -9.86
CA THR A 79 2.79 -6.22 -10.31
C THR A 79 3.67 -5.62 -9.22
N LEU A 80 3.23 -4.53 -8.61
CA LEU A 80 3.97 -3.84 -7.55
C LEU A 80 4.18 -4.74 -6.31
N MET A 81 3.14 -5.43 -5.84
CA MET A 81 3.26 -6.31 -4.68
C MET A 81 4.22 -7.49 -4.93
N ASN A 82 4.20 -8.05 -6.14
CA ASN A 82 5.16 -9.10 -6.54
C ASN A 82 6.60 -8.57 -6.61
N GLN A 83 6.77 -7.37 -7.17
CA GLN A 83 8.07 -6.70 -7.23
C GLN A 83 8.62 -6.40 -5.83
N MET A 84 7.79 -5.92 -4.90
CA MET A 84 8.19 -5.69 -3.51
C MET A 84 8.56 -6.99 -2.78
N ARG A 85 7.79 -8.06 -2.95
CA ARG A 85 8.12 -9.40 -2.41
C ARG A 85 9.47 -9.91 -2.93
N ALA A 86 9.72 -9.77 -4.23
CA ALA A 86 10.98 -10.14 -4.85
C ALA A 86 12.17 -9.32 -4.30
N ALA A 87 11.99 -8.01 -4.10
CA ALA A 87 13.02 -7.15 -3.52
C ALA A 87 13.38 -7.53 -2.06
N MET A 88 12.45 -8.15 -1.33
CA MET A 88 12.63 -8.66 0.02
C MET A 88 12.94 -10.18 0.06
N LEU A 89 13.12 -10.82 -1.11
CA LEU A 89 13.43 -12.25 -1.25
C LEU A 89 12.46 -13.17 -0.49
N THR A 90 11.20 -12.76 -0.37
CA THR A 90 10.16 -13.49 0.37
C THR A 90 8.88 -13.54 -0.45
N ASP A 91 8.71 -14.60 -1.24
CA ASP A 91 7.63 -14.74 -2.23
C ASP A 91 6.21 -14.72 -1.64
N ASP A 92 6.07 -15.14 -0.38
CA ASP A 92 4.81 -15.18 0.33
C ASP A 92 4.73 -14.17 1.47
N LEU A 93 5.49 -13.07 1.41
CA LEU A 93 5.42 -12.02 2.43
C LEU A 93 3.96 -11.54 2.60
N PRO A 94 3.44 -11.47 3.84
CA PRO A 94 2.10 -10.97 4.10
C PRO A 94 1.89 -9.57 3.52
N VAL A 95 0.75 -9.35 2.87
CA VAL A 95 0.38 -8.02 2.35
C VAL A 95 -0.97 -7.63 2.93
N VAL A 96 -1.07 -6.47 3.56
CA VAL A 96 -2.33 -5.91 4.03
C VAL A 96 -2.62 -4.64 3.26
N ILE A 97 -3.78 -4.61 2.60
CA ILE A 97 -4.25 -3.46 1.84
C ILE A 97 -5.22 -2.64 2.69
N GLY A 98 -5.01 -1.33 2.79
CA GLY A 98 -6.00 -0.39 3.28
C GLY A 98 -6.96 -0.06 2.14
N LYS A 99 -8.23 -0.41 2.29
CA LYS A 99 -9.24 -0.09 1.27
C LYS A 99 -9.45 1.41 1.25
N ILE A 100 -9.34 2.08 0.11
CA ILE A 100 -9.59 3.53 0.06
C ILE A 100 -11.06 3.82 0.39
N SER A 101 -11.32 4.98 0.96
CA SER A 101 -12.69 5.47 1.18
C SER A 101 -12.84 6.90 0.67
N ASP A 102 -14.07 7.40 0.63
CA ASP A 102 -14.40 8.73 0.14
C ASP A 102 -15.03 9.55 1.26
N SER A 103 -14.66 10.82 1.37
CA SER A 103 -15.20 11.71 2.40
C SER A 103 -16.57 12.27 2.06
N GLY A 104 -16.94 12.23 0.78
CA GLY A 104 -18.11 12.91 0.23
C GLY A 104 -18.01 14.45 0.28
N LYS A 105 -16.89 15.01 0.72
CA LYS A 105 -16.68 16.46 0.90
C LYS A 105 -16.34 17.19 -0.42
N ASP A 106 -17.07 16.85 -1.49
CA ASP A 106 -17.09 17.59 -2.76
C ASP A 106 -18.52 18.05 -3.07
N LYS A 107 -18.69 19.07 -3.91
CA LYS A 107 -20.04 19.54 -4.32
C LYS A 107 -20.88 18.46 -4.99
N SER A 108 -20.25 17.50 -5.66
CA SER A 108 -20.91 16.34 -6.26
C SER A 108 -21.25 15.23 -5.25
N GLY A 109 -20.84 15.38 -3.98
CA GLY A 109 -20.97 14.36 -2.94
C GLY A 109 -19.92 13.26 -3.01
N LYS A 110 -18.87 13.43 -3.84
CA LYS A 110 -17.84 12.41 -4.08
C LYS A 110 -16.52 13.03 -4.50
N VAL A 111 -15.45 12.69 -3.79
CA VAL A 111 -14.10 13.21 -4.05
C VAL A 111 -13.40 12.38 -5.13
N TRP A 112 -13.51 11.06 -5.05
CA TRP A 112 -12.85 10.09 -5.90
C TRP A 112 -13.84 9.47 -6.88
N LYS A 113 -14.05 10.12 -8.04
CA LYS A 113 -15.08 9.72 -9.02
C LYS A 113 -15.03 8.24 -9.41
N MET A 114 -13.83 7.66 -9.52
CA MET A 114 -13.62 6.25 -9.88
C MET A 114 -13.30 5.36 -8.65
N GLY A 115 -13.61 5.83 -7.44
CA GLY A 115 -13.26 5.17 -6.18
C GLY A 115 -13.71 3.71 -6.09
N GLU A 116 -14.91 3.38 -6.56
CA GLU A 116 -15.47 2.03 -6.51
C GLU A 116 -14.74 1.06 -7.45
N LEU A 117 -14.23 1.54 -8.59
CA LEU A 117 -13.43 0.72 -9.50
C LEU A 117 -12.10 0.34 -8.84
N VAL A 118 -11.43 1.30 -8.20
CA VAL A 118 -10.19 1.06 -7.46
C VAL A 118 -10.45 0.17 -6.24
N GLN A 119 -11.51 0.42 -5.47
CA GLN A 119 -11.93 -0.43 -4.36
C GLN A 119 -12.22 -1.87 -4.82
N TYR A 120 -12.89 -2.05 -5.96
CA TYR A 120 -13.13 -3.36 -6.56
C TYR A 120 -11.79 -4.04 -6.91
N ALA A 121 -10.86 -3.31 -7.51
CA ALA A 121 -9.53 -3.82 -7.83
C ALA A 121 -8.73 -4.24 -6.58
N GLN A 122 -8.80 -3.47 -5.48
CA GLN A 122 -8.20 -3.83 -4.19
C GLN A 122 -8.78 -5.12 -3.61
N GLU A 123 -10.11 -5.25 -3.60
CA GLU A 123 -10.80 -6.47 -3.15
C GLU A 123 -10.46 -7.66 -4.06
N LYS A 124 -10.40 -7.44 -5.37
CA LYS A 124 -10.02 -8.45 -6.36
C LYS A 124 -8.61 -8.97 -6.11
N PHE A 125 -7.64 -8.08 -5.85
CA PHE A 125 -6.28 -8.45 -5.51
C PHE A 125 -6.23 -9.33 -4.27
N VAL A 126 -6.88 -8.92 -3.17
CA VAL A 126 -6.88 -9.68 -1.91
C VAL A 126 -7.56 -11.04 -2.02
N ARG A 127 -8.56 -11.17 -2.89
CA ARG A 127 -9.22 -12.45 -3.16
C ARG A 127 -8.33 -13.40 -3.97
N ASP A 128 -7.59 -12.87 -4.94
CA ASP A 128 -6.80 -13.67 -5.87
C ASP A 128 -5.39 -14.02 -5.34
N ASP A 129 -4.87 -13.28 -4.35
CA ASP A 129 -3.58 -13.52 -3.70
C ASP A 129 -3.72 -14.33 -2.39
N ARG A 130 -2.76 -15.23 -2.14
CA ARG A 130 -2.85 -16.27 -1.09
C ARG A 130 -2.39 -15.83 0.30
N ASN A 131 -1.67 -14.71 0.42
CA ASN A 131 -1.21 -14.20 1.72
C ASN A 131 -1.49 -12.71 1.86
N THR A 132 -2.75 -12.36 1.62
CA THR A 132 -3.25 -10.99 1.65
C THR A 132 -4.44 -10.82 2.57
N ALA A 133 -4.57 -9.62 3.13
CA ALA A 133 -5.74 -9.17 3.86
C ALA A 133 -6.11 -7.74 3.45
N ILE A 134 -7.33 -7.31 3.81
CA ILE A 134 -7.80 -5.96 3.50
C ILE A 134 -8.52 -5.33 4.70
N VAL A 135 -8.08 -4.13 5.07
CA VAL A 135 -8.69 -3.29 6.11
C VAL A 135 -9.85 -2.51 5.47
N ARG A 136 -11.07 -2.79 5.93
CA ARG A 136 -12.31 -2.18 5.41
C ARG A 136 -12.94 -1.14 6.35
N SER A 137 -12.39 -0.97 7.55
CA SER A 137 -12.86 -0.01 8.56
C SER A 137 -12.72 1.44 8.09
N THR A 138 -11.86 1.71 7.11
CA THR A 138 -11.66 3.02 6.47
C THR A 138 -12.95 3.72 6.06
N LYS A 139 -13.96 2.96 5.60
CA LYS A 139 -15.28 3.49 5.25
C LYS A 139 -16.00 4.22 6.39
N ASN A 140 -15.59 3.99 7.63
CA ASN A 140 -16.18 4.58 8.83
C ASN A 140 -15.33 5.73 9.40
N TYR A 141 -14.20 6.08 8.77
CA TYR A 141 -13.29 7.08 9.31
C TYR A 141 -13.78 8.50 9.04
N GLY A 142 -13.56 9.36 10.03
CA GLY A 142 -13.68 10.80 9.84
C GLY A 142 -12.49 11.34 9.03
N TYR A 143 -12.71 12.49 8.41
CA TYR A 143 -11.70 13.21 7.64
C TYR A 143 -11.33 14.51 8.35
N GLY A 144 -10.08 14.93 8.21
CA GLY A 144 -9.55 16.17 8.79
C GLY A 144 -10.13 17.44 8.15
N ASP A 145 -9.33 18.50 8.14
CA ASP A 145 -9.73 19.80 7.59
C ASP A 145 -9.84 19.81 6.06
N ASP A 146 -9.33 18.78 5.40
CA ASP A 146 -9.40 18.58 3.96
C ASP A 146 -10.31 17.38 3.58
N PRO A 147 -10.70 17.26 2.30
CA PRO A 147 -11.58 16.19 1.83
C PRO A 147 -10.86 14.87 1.54
N TRP A 148 -9.54 14.79 1.69
CA TRP A 148 -8.72 13.68 1.21
C TRP A 148 -8.15 12.81 2.33
N HIS A 149 -7.84 13.39 3.49
CA HIS A 149 -7.10 12.72 4.55
C HIS A 149 -7.97 12.40 5.77
N TYR A 150 -7.75 11.21 6.34
CA TYR A 150 -8.41 10.79 7.58
C TYR A 150 -8.01 11.72 8.74
N ASN A 151 -8.86 11.82 9.75
CA ASN A 151 -8.47 12.46 11.00
C ASN A 151 -7.55 11.55 11.83
N SER A 152 -6.96 12.09 12.90
CA SER A 152 -6.02 11.35 13.74
C SER A 152 -6.61 10.06 14.32
N ALA A 153 -7.89 10.05 14.70
CA ALA A 153 -8.56 8.86 15.21
C ALA A 153 -8.66 7.76 14.14
N GLY A 154 -8.98 8.13 12.89
CA GLY A 154 -8.98 7.21 11.76
C GLY A 154 -7.60 6.61 11.48
N TYR A 155 -6.54 7.42 11.50
CA TYR A 155 -5.17 6.91 11.34
C TYR A 155 -4.72 5.96 12.46
N ILE A 156 -5.11 6.24 13.72
CA ILE A 156 -4.80 5.36 14.86
C ILE A 156 -5.51 4.01 14.70
N ASP A 157 -6.81 3.99 14.42
CA ASP A 157 -7.56 2.75 14.18
C ASP A 157 -7.00 2.00 12.97
N MET A 158 -6.65 2.72 11.89
CA MET A 158 -6.05 2.10 10.70
C MET A 158 -4.76 1.37 11.03
N GLY A 159 -3.88 1.98 11.83
CA GLY A 159 -2.64 1.35 12.29
C GLY A 159 -2.91 0.08 13.11
N GLN A 160 -3.91 0.11 13.99
CA GLN A 160 -4.34 -1.06 14.76
C GLN A 160 -4.87 -2.17 13.84
N LYS A 161 -5.71 -1.84 12.85
CA LYS A 161 -6.27 -2.82 11.91
C LYS A 161 -5.23 -3.41 10.98
N PHE A 162 -4.26 -2.62 10.54
CA PHE A 162 -3.10 -3.13 9.81
C PHE A 162 -2.30 -4.12 10.67
N ALA A 163 -2.02 -3.79 11.93
CA ALA A 163 -1.28 -4.65 12.86
C ALA A 163 -2.03 -5.96 13.14
N GLU A 164 -3.33 -5.90 13.41
CA GLU A 164 -4.20 -7.07 13.62
C GLU A 164 -4.14 -8.03 12.43
N GLU A 165 -4.31 -7.49 11.21
CA GLU A 165 -4.36 -8.31 10.00
C GLU A 165 -3.01 -8.90 9.62
N VAL A 166 -1.92 -8.12 9.70
CA VAL A 166 -0.58 -8.64 9.35
C VAL A 166 -0.16 -9.71 10.35
N PHE A 167 -0.42 -9.51 11.64
CA PHE A 167 -0.11 -10.49 12.68
C PHE A 167 -0.92 -11.78 12.49
N ARG A 168 -2.21 -11.66 12.15
CA ARG A 168 -3.07 -12.81 11.81
C ARG A 168 -2.50 -13.60 10.62
N LEU A 169 -2.00 -12.92 9.58
CA LEU A 169 -1.39 -13.59 8.43
C LEU A 169 -0.09 -14.31 8.80
N ILE A 170 0.80 -13.68 9.57
CA ILE A 170 2.07 -14.26 10.05
C ILE A 170 1.80 -15.56 10.84
N ILE A 171 0.89 -15.53 11.81
CA ILE A 171 0.52 -16.73 12.60
C ILE A 171 -0.06 -17.83 11.71
N ASN A 172 -0.85 -17.46 10.70
CA ASN A 172 -1.46 -18.43 9.81
C ASN A 172 -0.44 -19.08 8.86
N SER A 173 0.63 -18.38 8.46
CA SER A 173 1.72 -18.98 7.68
C SER A 173 2.52 -19.99 8.49
N GLU A 174 2.83 -19.68 9.76
CA GLU A 174 3.60 -20.58 10.64
C GLU A 174 2.88 -21.89 10.95
N LYS A 175 1.55 -21.89 10.88
CA LYS A 175 0.70 -23.07 11.16
C LYS A 175 0.44 -23.94 9.92
N ARG A 176 0.89 -23.55 8.72
CA ARG A 176 0.75 -24.38 7.53
C ARG A 176 1.81 -25.50 7.57
N PRO A 177 1.41 -26.78 7.46
CA PRO A 177 2.32 -27.91 7.50
C PRO A 177 3.29 -27.93 6.31
#